data_AF-A0A7X9BY51-F1
#
_entry.id   AF-A0A7X9BY51-F1
#
_cell.length_a   1.000
_cell.length_b   1.000
_cell.length_c   1.000
_cell.angle_alpha   90.00
_cell.angle_beta   90.00
_cell.angle_gamma   90.00
#
_symmetry.space_group_name_H-M   'P 1'
#
loop_
_entity.id
_entity.type
_entity.pdbx_description
1 polymer ?
#
loop_
_entity_poly.entity_id
_entity_poly.type
_entity_poly.pdbx_seq_one_letter_code
_entity_poly.pdbx_strand_id
1 'polypeptide(L)'
;MYFHDNLIICYIHDPKNEKYYFQLTGGKVYPVNKEEFYAHWQEYLAHEAERALDAGDSYQKLPVTFSITYDVKVLPVNVPKRRNRKSAYLMQQPMLAHG
;
A
#
# COMPACT_ATOMS: atom_id res chain seq x y z
N MET A 1 20.43 1.19 -14.94
CA MET A 1 19.33 0.86 -14.00
C MET A 1 18.76 -0.53 -14.29
N TYR A 2 19.59 -1.57 -14.26
CA TYR A 2 19.15 -2.94 -14.55
C TYR A 2 19.48 -3.84 -13.37
N PHE A 3 18.62 -4.82 -13.12
CA PHE A 3 18.82 -5.88 -12.13
C PHE A 3 18.47 -7.21 -12.79
N HIS A 4 19.44 -8.14 -12.84
CA HIS A 4 19.35 -9.40 -13.60
C HIS A 4 18.79 -9.20 -15.02
N ASP A 5 19.41 -8.31 -15.80
CA ASP A 5 19.03 -7.98 -17.19
C ASP A 5 17.63 -7.38 -17.38
N ASN A 6 16.91 -7.06 -16.30
CA ASN A 6 15.60 -6.44 -16.34
C ASN A 6 15.67 -5.01 -15.80
N LEU A 7 14.97 -4.08 -16.44
CA LEU A 7 14.96 -2.68 -16.02
C LEU A 7 14.20 -2.55 -14.69
N ILE A 8 14.78 -1.83 -13.73
CA ILE A 8 14.12 -1.46 -12.47
C ILE A 8 13.16 -0.29 -12.76
N ILE A 9 11.89 -0.44 -12.36
CA ILE A 9 10.85 0.59 -12.54
C ILE A 9 10.35 1.17 -11.22
N CYS A 10 10.51 0.46 -10.11
CA CYS A 10 10.16 0.98 -8.79
C CYS A 10 11.08 0.45 -7.70
N TYR A 11 11.45 1.35 -6.80
CA TYR A 11 12.12 1.07 -5.54
C TYR A 11 11.07 1.02 -4.43
N ILE A 12 10.91 -0.14 -3.77
CA ILE A 12 9.91 -0.33 -2.73
C ILE A 12 10.61 -0.53 -1.38
N HIS A 13 10.25 0.28 -0.39
CA HIS A 13 10.73 0.16 0.97
C HIS A 13 9.56 -0.10 1.93
N ASP A 14 9.66 -1.18 2.70
CA ASP A 14 8.78 -1.48 3.83
C ASP A 14 9.54 -1.16 5.13
N PRO A 15 9.33 0.03 5.71
CA PRO A 15 10.06 0.47 6.90
C PRO A 15 9.65 -0.30 8.16
N LYS A 16 8.48 -0.94 8.16
CA LYS A 16 7.98 -1.67 9.34
C LYS A 16 8.69 -2.99 9.51
N ASN A 17 8.99 -3.65 8.40
CA ASN A 17 9.64 -4.96 8.39
C ASN A 17 11.12 -4.88 7.96
N GLU A 18 11.64 -3.67 7.73
CA GLU A 18 12.97 -3.40 7.18
C GLU A 18 13.25 -4.16 5.88
N LYS A 19 12.25 -4.26 5.00
CA LYS A 19 12.37 -4.97 3.72
C LYS A 19 12.48 -4.01 2.55
N TYR A 20 13.27 -4.42 1.58
CA TYR A 20 13.60 -3.64 0.39
C TYR A 20 13.35 -4.49 -0.85
N TYR A 21 12.78 -3.88 -1.87
CA TYR A 21 12.45 -4.58 -3.10
C TYR A 21 12.67 -3.73 -4.34
N PHE A 22 12.99 -4.41 -5.44
CA PHE A 22 12.93 -3.84 -6.78
C PHE A 22 11.72 -4.40 -7.52
N GLN A 23 10.90 -3.50 -8.05
CA GLN A 23 9.93 -3.86 -9.08
C GLN A 23 10.61 -3.73 -10.43
N LEU A 24 10.60 -4.82 -11.18
CA LEU A 24 11.19 -4.90 -12.51
C LEU A 24 10.12 -4.77 -13.59
N THR A 25 10.57 -4.43 -14.79
CA THR A 25 9.78 -4.56 -16.01
C THR A 25 9.18 -5.97 -16.11
N GLY A 26 7.90 -6.05 -16.51
CA GLY A 26 7.12 -7.30 -16.46
C GLY A 26 6.41 -7.56 -15.12
N GLY A 27 6.51 -6.65 -14.15
CA GLY A 27 5.69 -6.67 -12.92
C GLY A 27 6.23 -7.58 -11.81
N LYS A 28 7.41 -8.18 -12.00
CA LYS A 28 8.05 -9.00 -10.96
C LYS A 28 8.61 -8.10 -9.85
N VAL A 29 8.49 -8.54 -8.61
CA VAL A 29 9.07 -7.88 -7.43
C VAL A 29 10.14 -8.78 -6.84
N TYR A 30 11.35 -8.25 -6.70
CA TYR A 30 12.51 -8.96 -6.19
C TYR A 30 12.93 -8.40 -4.84
N PRO A 31 13.06 -9.24 -3.80
CA PRO A 31 13.64 -8.81 -2.53
C PRO A 31 15.14 -8.57 -2.70
N VAL A 32 15.63 -7.50 -2.11
CA VAL A 32 17.05 -7.14 -2.09
C VAL A 32 17.46 -6.71 -0.69
N ASN A 33 18.76 -6.71 -0.42
CA ASN A 33 19.26 -6.20 0.84
C ASN A 33 19.28 -4.65 0.83
N LYS A 34 19.45 -4.07 2.02
CA LYS A 34 19.46 -2.62 2.21
C LYS A 34 20.59 -1.94 1.43
N GLU A 35 21.79 -2.52 1.45
CA GLU A 35 22.99 -1.93 0.85
C GLU A 35 22.85 -1.82 -0.67
N GLU A 36 22.43 -2.90 -1.32
CA GLU A 36 22.18 -2.98 -2.76
C GLU A 36 21.05 -2.05 -3.19
N PHE A 37 19.98 -1.97 -2.38
CA PHE A 37 18.87 -1.05 -2.62
C PHE A 37 19.32 0.40 -2.66
N TYR A 38 20.06 0.85 -1.64
CA TYR A 38 20.51 2.23 -1.57
C TYR A 38 21.64 2.52 -2.56
N ALA A 39 22.53 1.57 -2.83
CA ALA A 39 23.57 1.72 -3.84
C ALA A 39 22.94 2.01 -5.21
N HIS A 40 21.99 1.17 -5.65
CA HIS A 40 21.28 1.42 -6.91
C HIS A 40 20.45 2.70 -6.87
N TRP A 41 19.80 3.03 -5.75
CA TRP A 41 19.06 4.29 -5.66
C TRP A 41 19.96 5.52 -5.83
N GLN A 42 21.18 5.50 -5.27
CA GLN A 42 22.14 6.59 -5.46
C GLN A 42 22.63 6.67 -6.91
N GLU A 43 22.90 5.53 -7.55
CA GLU A 43 23.25 5.48 -8.97
C GLU A 43 22.14 6.08 -9.86
N TYR A 44 20.86 5.79 -9.54
CA TYR A 44 19.73 6.38 -10.24
C TYR A 44 19.75 7.91 -10.16
N LEU A 45 19.92 8.42 -8.94
CA LEU A 45 19.90 9.85 -8.67
C LEU A 45 21.05 10.57 -9.38
N ALA A 46 22.25 9.98 -9.37
CA ALA A 46 23.41 10.52 -10.08
C ALA A 46 23.14 10.60 -11.59
N HIS A 47 22.63 9.52 -12.18
CA HIS A 47 22.30 9.48 -13.60
C HIS A 47 21.19 10.48 -13.99
N GLU A 48 20.15 10.64 -13.17
CA GLU A 48 19.11 11.65 -13.40
C GLU A 48 19.64 13.08 -13.25
N ALA A 49 20.57 13.32 -12.33
CA ALA A 49 21.22 14.62 -12.18
C ALA A 49 22.06 14.98 -13.41
N GLU A 50 22.83 14.02 -13.94
CA GLU A 50 23.58 14.20 -15.19
C GLU A 50 22.65 14.50 -16.37
N ARG A 51 21.55 13.75 -16.51
CA ARG A 51 20.54 14.00 -17.55
C ARG A 51 19.87 15.36 -17.41
N ALA A 52 19.59 15.80 -16.19
CA ALA A 52 18.99 17.10 -15.94
C ALA A 52 19.94 18.25 -16.32
N LEU A 53 21.24 18.09 -16.05
CA LEU A 53 22.25 19.06 -16.45
C LEU A 53 22.42 19.14 -17.96
N ASP A 54 22.38 18.00 -18.67
CA ASP A 54 22.50 17.95 -20.12
C ASP A 54 21.26 18.49 -20.85
N ALA A 55 20.05 18.13 -20.39
CA ALA A 55 18.80 18.50 -21.04
C ALA A 55 18.31 19.93 -20.69
N GLY A 56 18.79 20.52 -19.59
CA GLY A 56 18.36 21.84 -19.11
C GLY A 56 16.83 21.93 -18.96
N ASP A 57 16.22 22.97 -19.54
CA ASP A 57 14.78 23.24 -19.46
C ASP A 57 13.89 22.17 -20.11
N SER A 58 14.47 21.31 -20.97
CA SER A 58 13.75 20.22 -21.63
C SER A 58 13.75 18.91 -20.82
N TYR A 59 14.33 18.92 -19.62
CA TYR A 59 14.50 17.73 -18.82
C TYR A 59 13.16 17.10 -18.41
N GLN A 60 13.06 15.79 -18.67
CA GLN A 60 11.98 14.93 -18.19
C GLN A 60 12.56 13.76 -17.40
N LYS A 61 12.07 13.61 -16.17
CA LYS A 61 12.43 12.53 -15.27
C LYS A 61 12.02 11.19 -15.87
N LEU A 62 12.85 10.16 -15.69
CA LEU A 62 12.48 8.79 -16.05
C LEU A 62 11.27 8.33 -15.23
N PRO A 63 10.43 7.43 -15.78
CA PRO A 63 9.26 6.88 -15.09
C PRO A 63 9.66 5.83 -14.04
N VAL A 64 10.64 6.16 -13.20
CA VAL A 64 11.12 5.33 -12.10
C VAL A 64 10.59 5.92 -10.80
N THR A 65 9.90 5.11 -10.02
CA THR A 65 9.24 5.54 -8.78
C THR A 65 9.93 5.04 -7.53
N PHE A 66 9.74 5.76 -6.43
CA PHE A 66 10.11 5.31 -5.09
C PHE A 66 8.84 5.21 -4.24
N SER A 67 8.56 4.03 -3.71
CA SER A 67 7.35 3.71 -2.97
C SER A 67 7.69 3.27 -1.55
N ILE A 68 6.91 3.74 -0.59
CA ILE A 68 6.99 3.30 0.80
C ILE A 68 5.68 2.58 1.14
N THR A 69 5.76 1.32 1.55
CA THR A 69 4.59 0.51 1.87
C THR A 69 4.36 0.44 3.37
N TYR A 70 3.10 0.61 3.78
CA TYR A 70 2.69 0.51 5.18
C TYR A 70 1.49 -0.43 5.32
N ASP A 71 1.55 -1.34 6.30
CA ASP A 71 0.40 -2.15 6.69
C ASP A 71 -0.64 -1.29 7.41
N VAL A 72 -1.80 -1.06 6.79
CA VAL A 72 -2.94 -0.43 7.45
C VAL A 72 -3.90 -1.50 7.94
N LYS A 73 -4.07 -1.61 9.27
CA LYS A 73 -5.15 -2.42 9.86
C LYS A 73 -6.47 -1.69 9.66
N VAL A 74 -7.25 -2.07 8.65
CA VAL A 74 -8.62 -1.58 8.49
C VAL A 74 -9.51 -2.34 9.48
N LEU A 75 -9.84 -1.69 10.59
CA LEU A 75 -10.86 -2.22 11.50
C LEU A 75 -12.25 -1.97 10.91
N PRO A 76 -13.18 -2.93 11.01
CA PRO A 76 -14.54 -2.72 10.54
C PRO A 76 -15.16 -1.54 11.30
N VAL A 77 -15.61 -0.53 10.55
CA VAL A 77 -16.48 0.54 11.08
C VAL A 77 -17.66 -0.15 11.75
N ASN A 78 -17.89 0.14 13.04
CA ASN A 78 -18.94 -0.41 13.89
C ASN A 78 -20.14 -0.92 13.08
N VAL A 79 -20.21 -2.24 12.88
CA VAL A 79 -21.34 -2.88 12.22
C VAL A 79 -22.59 -2.48 13.02
N PRO A 80 -23.64 -1.90 12.41
CA PRO A 80 -24.79 -1.46 13.17
C PRO A 80 -25.37 -2.68 13.89
N LYS A 81 -25.21 -2.74 15.22
CA LYS A 81 -25.88 -3.74 16.06
C LYS A 81 -27.37 -3.55 15.85
N ARG A 82 -27.96 -4.42 15.02
CA ARG A 82 -29.40 -4.49 14.80
C ARG A 82 -30.02 -4.71 16.17
N ARG A 83 -30.60 -3.67 16.77
CA ARG A 83 -31.36 -3.79 18.02
C ARG A 83 -32.49 -4.78 17.72
N ASN A 84 -32.43 -5.96 18.32
CA ASN A 84 -33.58 -6.85 18.38
C ASN A 84 -34.68 -6.12 19.18
N ARG A 85 -35.63 -5.52 18.48
CA ARG A 85 -36.90 -5.08 19.07
C ARG A 85 -37.62 -6.34 19.54
N LYS A 86 -37.47 -6.69 20.83
CA LYS A 86 -38.49 -7.47 21.55
C LYS A 86 -39.70 -6.55 21.74
N SER A 87 -40.46 -6.30 20.69
CA SER A 87 -41.73 -5.60 20.80
C SER A 87 -42.79 -6.56 21.33
N ALA A 88 -43.15 -6.35 22.61
CA ALA A 88 -44.48 -6.50 23.19
C ALA A 88 -45.33 -7.72 22.75
N TYR A 89 -45.09 -8.88 23.38
CA TYR A 89 -46.09 -9.95 23.52
C TYR A 89 -46.55 -10.09 24.98
N LEU A 90 -46.87 -8.96 25.61
CA LEU A 90 -47.25 -8.93 27.03
C LEU A 90 -48.39 -7.96 27.30
N MET A 91 -49.34 -7.82 26.38
CA MET A 91 -50.66 -7.24 26.67
C MET A 91 -51.68 -7.80 25.68
N GLN A 92 -52.29 -8.92 26.02
CA GLN A 92 -53.67 -9.30 25.66
C GLN A 92 -53.99 -10.63 26.34
N GLN A 93 -54.24 -10.58 27.66
CA GLN A 93 -55.09 -11.57 28.31
C GLN A 93 -56.50 -10.98 28.38
N PRO A 94 -57.50 -11.53 27.68
CA PRO A 94 -58.89 -11.18 27.95
C PRO A 94 -59.32 -11.81 29.29
N MET A 95 -59.83 -10.98 30.20
CA MET A 95 -60.50 -11.45 31.41
C MET A 95 -61.78 -12.18 31.00
N LEU A 96 -61.82 -13.50 31.20
CA LEU A 96 -63.07 -14.26 31.12
C LEU A 96 -63.72 -14.25 32.51
N ALA A 97 -64.92 -13.70 32.54
CA ALA A 97 -65.78 -13.49 33.68
C ALA A 97 -66.20 -14.82 34.34
N HIS A 98 -66.37 -14.77 35.66
CA HIS A 98 -67.03 -15.80 36.45
C HIS A 98 -68.51 -15.92 36.06
N GLY A 99 -68.97 -17.14 35.86
CA GLY A 99 -70.37 -17.56 35.73
C GLY A 99 -70.45 -19.06 35.94
#